data_AF-A0A3M8BD02-F1
#
_entry.id   AF-A0A3M8BD02-F1
#
_cell.length_a   1.000
_cell.length_b   1.000
_cell.length_c   1.000
_cell.angle_alpha   90.00
_cell.angle_beta   90.00
_cell.angle_gamma   90.00
#
_symmetry.space_group_name_H-M   'P 1'
#
loop_
_entity.id
_entity.type
_entity.pdbx_description
1 polymer ?
#
loop_
_entity_poly.entity_id
_entity_poly.type
_entity_poly.pdbx_seq_one_letter_code
_entity_poly.pdbx_strand_id
1 'polypeptide(L)'
;MGISWDNINDVYSVPNFEVKKGTVVKIKVSVEGDLKEFERSPLGTRTILNNWSYHTDNGKEIKPFKLVNYLGSDSYFEAELMYVKKDKEKDELKLLCQDLMDVYNMEQISIKKWEAKTI
;
A
#
# COMPACT_ATOMS: atom_id res chain seq x y z
N MET A 1 -22.03 12.03 10.39
CA MET A 1 -20.89 11.11 10.19
C MET A 1 -19.66 11.98 10.06
N GLY A 2 -18.67 11.82 10.95
CA GLY A 2 -17.40 12.55 10.87
C GLY A 2 -16.47 11.82 9.91
N ILE A 3 -15.88 12.56 8.97
CA ILE A 3 -14.81 12.05 8.11
C ILE A 3 -13.57 11.88 9.00
N SER A 4 -13.07 10.66 9.17
CA SER A 4 -11.76 10.42 9.80
C SER A 4 -10.69 10.79 8.78
N TRP A 5 -9.97 11.87 9.01
CA TRP A 5 -8.80 12.21 8.22
C TRP A 5 -7.60 11.49 8.83
N ASP A 6 -7.40 10.23 8.44
CA ASP A 6 -6.28 9.44 8.92
C ASP A 6 -4.96 10.12 8.47
N ASN A 7 -4.07 10.42 9.41
CA ASN A 7 -2.78 11.03 9.12
C ASN A 7 -1.76 9.93 8.80
N ILE A 8 -1.12 10.01 7.63
CA ILE A 8 -0.09 9.04 7.20
C ILE A 8 1.01 8.83 8.26
N ASN A 9 1.34 9.87 9.03
CA ASN A 9 2.39 9.79 10.05
C ASN A 9 1.98 8.97 11.29
N ASP A 10 0.69 8.71 11.48
CA ASP A 10 0.18 7.90 12.59
C ASP A 10 0.26 6.39 12.27
N VAL A 11 0.33 6.04 10.99
CA VAL A 11 0.27 4.64 10.52
C VAL A 11 1.56 4.18 9.88
N TYR A 12 2.30 5.07 9.22
CA TYR A 12 3.49 4.74 8.45
C TYR A 12 4.76 5.19 9.15
N SER A 13 5.69 4.26 9.34
CA SER A 13 7.06 4.53 9.74
C SER A 13 8.00 4.20 8.59
N VAL A 14 8.93 5.11 8.29
CA VAL A 14 9.94 4.88 7.24
C VAL A 14 10.70 3.59 7.58
N PRO A 15 10.75 2.62 6.66
CA PRO A 15 11.39 1.35 6.94
C PRO A 15 12.89 1.52 7.15
N ASN A 16 13.43 0.88 8.19
CA ASN A 16 14.86 0.94 8.53
C ASN A 16 15.68 -0.11 7.76
N PHE A 17 15.44 -0.25 6.45
CA PHE A 17 16.18 -1.17 5.59
C PHE A 17 16.48 -0.54 4.24
N GLU A 18 17.60 -0.97 3.63
CA GLU A 18 17.96 -0.54 2.28
C GLU A 18 17.12 -1.28 1.24
N VAL A 19 16.56 -0.52 0.30
CA VAL A 19 15.78 -1.06 -0.80
C VAL A 19 16.49 -0.80 -2.13
N LYS A 20 16.67 -1.85 -2.92
CA LYS A 20 17.15 -1.79 -4.29
C LYS A 20 16.21 -2.53 -5.24
N LYS A 21 16.42 -2.38 -6.54
CA LYS A 21 15.73 -3.19 -7.55
C LYS A 21 15.95 -4.69 -7.25
N GLY A 22 14.87 -5.46 -7.28
CA GLY A 22 14.83 -6.88 -6.96
C GLY A 22 14.56 -7.18 -5.48
N THR A 23 14.66 -6.20 -4.58
CA THR A 23 14.28 -6.39 -3.17
C THR A 23 12.80 -6.72 -3.07
N VAL A 24 12.46 -7.75 -2.28
CA VAL A 24 11.08 -8.06 -1.92
C VAL A 24 10.81 -7.53 -0.53
N VAL A 25 9.75 -6.73 -0.41
CA VAL A 25 9.25 -6.22 0.86
C VAL A 25 7.92 -6.88 1.15
N LYS A 26 7.81 -7.46 2.33
CA LYS A 26 6.54 -7.92 2.88
C LYS A 26 5.90 -6.77 3.67
N ILE A 27 4.72 -6.35 3.24
CA ILE A 27 3.87 -5.44 4.00
C ILE A 27 2.75 -6.20 4.71
N LYS A 28 2.41 -5.74 5.90
CA LYS A 28 1.22 -6.15 6.65
C LYS A 28 0.45 -4.90 7.04
N VAL A 29 -0.81 -4.85 6.64
CA VAL A 29 -1.66 -3.69 6.86
C VAL A 29 -2.89 -4.14 7.63
N SER A 30 -3.08 -3.57 8.83
CA SER A 30 -4.24 -3.81 9.66
C SER A 30 -5.25 -2.69 9.46
N VAL A 31 -6.52 -3.03 9.37
CA VAL A 31 -7.59 -2.08 9.08
C VAL A 31 -8.76 -2.22 10.05
N GLU A 32 -9.56 -1.17 10.15
CA GLU A 32 -10.88 -1.16 10.77
C GLU A 32 -11.91 -0.87 9.68
N GLY A 33 -12.97 -1.68 9.59
CA GLY A 33 -13.97 -1.62 8.50
C GLY A 33 -14.17 -2.98 7.82
N ASP A 34 -15.05 -3.04 6.81
CA ASP A 34 -15.35 -4.28 6.08
C ASP A 34 -14.42 -4.50 4.88
N LEU A 35 -13.18 -4.91 5.18
CA LEU A 35 -12.20 -5.22 4.12
C LEU A 35 -12.70 -6.35 3.22
N LYS A 36 -13.41 -7.33 3.78
CA LYS A 36 -13.90 -8.48 3.04
C LYS A 36 -14.90 -8.09 1.94
N GLU A 37 -15.77 -7.12 2.22
CA GLU A 37 -16.67 -6.55 1.23
C GLU A 37 -15.88 -5.80 0.15
N PHE A 38 -14.92 -4.96 0.54
CA PHE A 38 -14.07 -4.23 -0.40
C PHE A 38 -13.29 -5.16 -1.35
N GLU A 39 -12.76 -6.27 -0.85
CA GLU A 39 -12.05 -7.28 -1.65
C GLU A 39 -12.90 -7.95 -2.73
N ARG A 40 -14.23 -7.92 -2.59
CA ARG A 40 -15.16 -8.44 -3.62
C ARG A 40 -15.41 -7.42 -4.73
N SER A 41 -15.03 -6.16 -4.54
CA SER A 41 -15.17 -5.13 -5.55
C SER A 41 -14.12 -5.30 -6.68
N PRO A 42 -14.37 -4.74 -7.88
CA PRO A 42 -13.36 -4.68 -8.94
C PRO A 42 -12.09 -3.92 -8.52
N LEU A 43 -12.19 -3.07 -7.50
CA LEU A 43 -11.10 -2.27 -6.94
C LEU A 43 -10.47 -2.92 -5.70
N GLY A 44 -10.74 -4.20 -5.42
CA GLY A 44 -10.16 -4.90 -4.27
C GLY A 44 -8.65 -4.72 -4.16
N THR A 45 -8.11 -4.80 -2.96
CA THR A 45 -6.73 -4.43 -2.63
C THR A 45 -5.71 -5.16 -3.48
N ARG A 46 -5.94 -6.45 -3.77
CA ARG A 46 -5.08 -7.21 -4.67
C ARG A 46 -5.00 -6.58 -6.07
N THR A 47 -6.12 -6.09 -6.59
CA THR A 47 -6.19 -5.42 -7.90
C THR A 47 -5.45 -4.09 -7.88
N ILE A 48 -5.63 -3.30 -6.81
CA ILE A 48 -4.89 -2.03 -6.63
C ILE A 48 -3.40 -2.30 -6.59
N LEU A 49 -2.92 -3.19 -5.71
CA LEU A 49 -1.50 -3.52 -5.58
C LEU A 49 -0.89 -4.06 -6.88
N ASN A 50 -1.66 -4.83 -7.65
CA ASN A 50 -1.21 -5.33 -8.95
C ASN A 50 -1.02 -4.24 -9.99
N ASN A 51 -1.80 -3.16 -9.93
CA ASN A 51 -1.83 -2.11 -10.94
C ASN A 51 -1.24 -0.79 -10.47
N TRP A 52 -0.85 -0.70 -9.20
CA TRP A 52 -0.42 0.55 -8.61
C TRP A 52 0.79 1.14 -9.34
N SER A 53 0.64 2.41 -9.66
CA SER A 53 1.65 3.25 -10.28
C SER A 53 1.50 4.67 -9.77
N TYR A 54 2.56 5.45 -9.88
CA TYR A 54 2.54 6.87 -9.57
C TYR A 54 3.07 7.68 -10.76
N HIS A 55 2.62 8.93 -10.87
CA HIS A 55 3.10 9.86 -11.88
C HIS A 55 4.30 10.65 -11.35
N THR A 56 5.31 10.82 -12.19
CA THR A 56 6.39 11.78 -11.94
C THR A 56 5.99 13.17 -12.42
N ASP A 57 6.76 14.17 -11.99
CA ASP A 57 6.49 15.59 -12.26
C ASP A 57 6.51 15.93 -13.77
N ASN A 58 7.14 15.08 -14.59
CA ASN A 58 7.13 15.17 -16.05
C ASN A 58 6.00 14.35 -16.72
N GLY A 59 5.01 13.88 -15.95
CA GLY A 59 3.84 13.14 -16.44
C GLY A 59 4.09 11.67 -16.77
N LYS A 60 5.29 11.13 -16.50
CA LYS A 60 5.58 9.71 -16.76
C LYS A 60 5.01 8.83 -15.65
N GLU A 61 4.32 7.77 -16.05
CA GLU A 61 3.86 6.74 -15.15
C GLU A 61 5.00 5.79 -14.75
N ILE A 62 5.10 5.51 -13.45
CA ILE A 62 6.06 4.57 -12.87
C ILE A 62 5.31 3.51 -12.08
N LYS A 63 5.53 2.26 -12.46
CA LYS A 63 5.12 1.06 -11.70
C LYS A 63 6.34 0.50 -10.95
N PRO A 64 6.58 0.89 -9.69
CA PRO A 64 7.79 0.48 -8.97
C PRO A 64 7.66 -0.93 -8.38
N PHE A 65 6.44 -1.45 -8.22
CA PHE A 65 6.17 -2.73 -7.60
C PHE A 65 5.65 -3.77 -8.60
N LYS A 66 6.06 -5.01 -8.36
CA LYS A 66 5.36 -6.21 -8.84
C LYS A 66 4.86 -6.97 -7.61
N LEU A 67 3.56 -7.21 -7.56
CA LEU A 67 2.96 -8.08 -6.54
C LEU A 67 3.43 -9.52 -6.76
N VAL A 68 4.05 -10.11 -5.75
CA VAL A 68 4.54 -11.50 -5.75
C VAL A 68 3.52 -12.42 -5.09
N ASN A 69 3.03 -12.02 -3.92
CA ASN A 69 2.09 -12.80 -3.14
C ASN A 69 1.08 -11.87 -2.44
N TYR A 70 -0.12 -12.39 -2.18
CA TYR A 70 -1.20 -11.68 -1.52
C TYR A 70 -2.01 -12.61 -0.63
N LEU A 71 -2.26 -12.20 0.61
CA LEU A 71 -3.12 -12.87 1.56
C LEU A 71 -4.06 -11.85 2.21
N GLY A 72 -5.35 -11.93 1.88
CA GLY A 72 -6.40 -11.12 2.51
C GLY A 72 -7.03 -11.86 3.70
N SER A 73 -7.44 -11.09 4.71
CA SER A 73 -8.26 -11.51 5.85
C SER A 73 -9.36 -10.49 6.08
N ASP A 74 -10.22 -10.69 7.07
CA ASP A 74 -11.35 -9.79 7.34
C ASP A 74 -10.89 -8.44 7.92
N SER A 75 -9.76 -8.38 8.64
CA SER A 75 -9.27 -7.16 9.32
C SER A 75 -7.82 -6.78 8.99
N TYR A 76 -7.18 -7.50 8.08
CA TYR A 76 -5.83 -7.19 7.63
C TYR A 76 -5.55 -7.82 6.27
N PHE A 77 -4.48 -7.36 5.61
CA PHE A 77 -3.88 -8.08 4.51
C PHE A 77 -2.36 -8.13 4.63
N GLU A 78 -1.77 -9.11 3.98
CA GLU A 78 -0.33 -9.22 3.77
C GLU A 78 -0.03 -9.27 2.26
N ALA A 79 0.99 -8.54 1.84
CA ALA A 79 1.44 -8.54 0.45
C ALA A 79 2.96 -8.57 0.36
N GLU A 80 3.47 -9.31 -0.61
CA GLU A 80 4.89 -9.31 -0.97
C GLU A 80 5.07 -8.50 -2.26
N LEU A 81 5.80 -7.40 -2.15
CA LEU A 81 6.03 -6.44 -3.23
C LEU A 81 7.49 -6.48 -3.63
N MET A 82 7.76 -6.89 -4.87
CA MET A 82 9.09 -6.81 -5.46
C MET A 82 9.31 -5.44 -6.10
N TYR A 83 10.37 -4.74 -5.70
CA TYR A 83 10.78 -3.51 -6.35
C TYR A 83 11.33 -3.79 -7.75
N VAL A 84 10.57 -3.49 -8.80
CA VAL A 84 11.04 -3.57 -10.20
C VAL A 84 11.71 -2.28 -10.65
N LYS A 85 11.40 -1.17 -9.99
CA LYS A 85 12.06 0.14 -10.15
C LYS A 85 12.09 0.85 -8.79
N LYS A 86 13.21 1.50 -8.49
CA LYS A 86 13.42 2.28 -7.27
C LYS A 86 13.92 3.68 -7.65
N ASP A 87 13.23 4.69 -7.17
CA ASP A 87 13.64 6.08 -7.19
C ASP A 87 14.56 6.38 -6.00
N LYS A 88 15.52 7.30 -6.14
CA LYS A 88 16.44 7.62 -5.04
C LYS A 88 15.84 8.59 -4.04
N GLU A 89 14.86 9.38 -4.45
CA GLU A 89 14.33 10.52 -3.69
C GLU A 89 12.91 10.27 -3.19
N LYS A 90 12.17 9.36 -3.85
CA LYS A 90 10.80 9.02 -3.44
C LYS A 90 10.77 7.79 -2.53
N ASP A 91 9.88 7.86 -1.54
CA ASP A 91 9.46 6.72 -0.73
C ASP A 91 8.19 6.12 -1.34
N GLU A 92 8.36 5.13 -2.22
CA GLU A 92 7.24 4.53 -2.95
C GLU A 92 6.31 3.71 -2.05
N LEU A 93 6.79 3.19 -0.91
CA LEU A 93 5.92 2.51 0.05
C LEU A 93 5.05 3.52 0.78
N LYS A 94 5.58 4.70 1.12
CA LYS A 94 4.79 5.78 1.68
C LYS A 94 3.71 6.25 0.71
N LEU A 95 4.06 6.45 -0.57
CA LEU A 95 3.10 6.86 -1.61
C LEU A 95 1.99 5.80 -1.77
N LEU A 96 2.36 4.52 -1.85
CA LEU A 96 1.38 3.43 -1.91
C LEU A 96 0.47 3.41 -0.67
N CYS A 97 1.04 3.61 0.52
CA CYS A 97 0.26 3.67 1.75
C CYS A 97 -0.75 4.83 1.70
N GLN A 98 -0.34 6.01 1.22
CA GLN A 98 -1.22 7.17 1.08
C GLN A 98 -2.37 6.87 0.12
N ASP A 99 -2.09 6.35 -1.07
CA ASP A 99 -3.12 6.04 -2.05
C ASP A 99 -4.10 4.96 -1.54
N LEU A 100 -3.60 3.96 -0.81
CA LEU A 100 -4.47 2.96 -0.16
C LEU A 100 -5.33 3.56 0.95
N MET A 101 -4.78 4.47 1.77
CA MET A 101 -5.57 5.20 2.77
C MET A 101 -6.71 5.98 2.11
N ASP A 102 -6.41 6.70 1.03
CA ASP A 102 -7.41 7.51 0.33
C ASP A 102 -8.53 6.64 -0.25
N VAL A 103 -8.17 5.53 -0.91
CA VAL A 103 -9.17 4.59 -1.45
C VAL A 103 -10.00 3.95 -0.34
N TYR A 104 -9.36 3.49 0.74
CA TYR A 104 -10.07 2.85 1.85
C TYR A 104 -11.00 3.82 2.58
N ASN A 105 -10.59 5.08 2.75
CA ASN A 105 -11.42 6.11 3.38
C ASN A 105 -12.71 6.37 2.59
N MET A 106 -12.69 6.25 1.25
CA MET A 106 -13.91 6.33 0.42
C MET A 106 -14.91 5.20 0.72
N GLU A 107 -14.40 4.06 1.17
CA GLU A 107 -15.15 2.83 1.48
C GLU A 107 -15.37 2.66 3.00
N GLN A 108 -15.14 3.71 3.79
CA GLN A 108 -15.26 3.68 5.26
C GLN A 108 -14.36 2.65 5.94
N ILE A 109 -13.21 2.34 5.33
CA ILE A 109 -12.15 1.50 5.89
C ILE A 109 -11.00 2.41 6.33
N SER A 110 -10.52 2.25 7.55
CA SER A 110 -9.39 3.01 8.09
C SER A 110 -8.17 2.11 8.29
N ILE A 111 -7.01 2.53 7.80
CA ILE A 111 -5.75 1.84 8.10
C ILE A 111 -5.34 2.17 9.54
N LYS A 112 -5.10 1.12 10.35
CA LYS A 112 -4.67 1.27 11.76
C LYS A 112 -3.20 1.04 11.96
N LYS A 113 -2.59 0.22 11.11
CA LYS A 113 -1.17 -0.12 11.24
C LYS A 113 -0.60 -0.51 9.89
N TRP A 114 0.55 0.05 9.55
CA TRP A 114 1.35 -0.35 8.39
C TRP A 114 2.72 -0.87 8.85
N GLU A 115 3.00 -2.13 8.57
CA GLU A 115 4.28 -2.76 8.90
C GLU A 115 4.96 -3.22 7.61
N ALA A 116 6.24 -2.89 7.45
CA ALA A 116 7.04 -3.31 6.31
C ALA A 116 8.34 -3.98 6.79
N LYS A 117 8.73 -5.08 6.14
CA LYS A 117 10.02 -5.75 6.36
C LYS A 117 10.53 -6.38 5.06
N THR A 118 11.85 -6.49 4.91
CA THR A 118 12.46 -7.28 3.82
C THR A 118 12.36 -8.78 4.11
N ILE A 119 12.36 -9.58 3.04
CA ILE A 119 12.39 -11.06 3.10
C ILE A 119 13.51 -11.63 2.24
#